data_AF-A0A7S1HB58-F1
#
_entry.id   AF-A0A7S1HB58-F1
#
_cell.length_a   1.000
_cell.length_b   1.000
_cell.length_c   1.000
_cell.angle_alpha   90.00
_cell.angle_beta   90.00
_cell.angle_gamma   90.00
#
_symmetry.space_group_name_H-M   'P 1'
#
loop_
_entity.id
_entity.type
_entity.pdbx_description
1 polymer ?
#
loop_
_entity_poly.entity_id
_entity_poly.type
_entity_poly.pdbx_seq_one_letter_code
_entity_poly.pdbx_strand_id
1 'polypeptide(L)'
;AVTYVVATDPALTQVVQRGSTKTNPGRDYTVKVDAAGLQPGTTYYYQFSAEGATSPVGRTKTLPTTNVASLRFAVVSCSNHAYGYFNAYGRIAARADLDL
;
A
#
# COMPACT_ATOMS: atom_id res chain seq x y z
N ALA A 1 9.42 17.77 -4.26
CA ALA A 1 9.79 16.55 -3.49
C ALA A 1 8.52 15.86 -3.07
N VAL A 2 8.53 14.53 -2.91
CA VAL A 2 7.37 13.75 -2.47
C VAL A 2 7.61 13.32 -1.04
N THR A 3 6.70 13.67 -0.13
CA THR A 3 6.72 13.19 1.26
C THR A 3 5.81 11.98 1.43
N TYR A 4 6.09 11.15 2.41
CA TYR A 4 5.23 10.03 2.78
C TYR A 4 5.15 9.86 4.30
N VAL A 5 4.05 9.28 4.75
CA VAL A 5 3.85 8.81 6.13
C VAL A 5 3.37 7.36 6.13
N VAL A 6 3.72 6.64 7.18
CA VAL A 6 3.23 5.29 7.51
C VAL A 6 2.71 5.32 8.95
N ALA A 7 1.50 4.84 9.18
CA ALA A 7 0.82 4.85 10.46
C ALA A 7 0.14 3.51 10.77
N THR A 8 -0.17 3.26 12.03
CA THR A 8 -0.88 2.04 12.47
C THR A 8 -2.40 2.16 12.42
N ASP A 9 -2.93 3.36 12.17
CA ASP A 9 -4.36 3.65 12.09
C ASP A 9 -4.74 4.32 10.75
N PRO A 10 -5.98 4.12 10.26
CA PRO A 10 -6.42 4.65 8.98
C PRO A 10 -6.57 6.18 8.96
N ALA A 11 -6.70 6.82 10.13
CA ALA A 11 -6.76 8.28 10.24
C ALA A 11 -5.36 8.94 10.23
N LEU A 12 -4.30 8.14 10.11
CA LEU A 12 -2.89 8.59 10.06
C LEU A 12 -2.46 9.40 11.30
N THR A 13 -3.01 9.09 12.47
CA THR A 13 -2.70 9.80 13.73
C THR A 13 -1.52 9.17 14.48
N GLN A 14 -1.31 7.86 14.35
CA GLN A 14 -0.27 7.07 14.98
C GLN A 14 0.86 6.79 13.98
N VAL A 15 1.56 7.85 13.58
CA VAL A 15 2.64 7.79 12.59
C VAL A 15 3.86 7.08 13.16
N VAL A 16 4.25 5.96 12.55
CA VAL A 16 5.45 5.17 12.91
C VAL A 16 6.65 5.49 12.04
N GLN A 17 6.42 6.00 10.82
CA GLN A 17 7.49 6.40 9.91
C GLN A 17 7.05 7.59 9.05
N ARG A 18 7.99 8.48 8.75
CA ARG A 18 7.82 9.56 7.79
C ARG A 18 9.10 9.72 6.98
N GLY A 19 8.98 10.20 5.76
CA GLY A 19 10.15 10.47 4.94
C GLY A 19 9.86 11.33 3.73
N SER A 20 10.89 11.59 2.95
CA SER A 20 10.79 12.26 1.66
C SER A 20 11.67 11.60 0.63
N THR A 21 11.25 11.70 -0.62
CA THR A 21 11.98 11.18 -1.78
C THR A 21 11.81 12.14 -2.96
N LYS A 22 12.66 11.97 -3.97
CA LYS A 22 12.65 12.77 -5.18
C LYS A 22 12.31 11.89 -6.36
N THR A 23 11.60 12.47 -7.31
CA THR A 23 11.34 11.89 -8.61
C THR A 23 11.41 12.99 -9.66
N ASN A 24 11.45 12.63 -10.94
CA ASN A 24 11.67 13.55 -12.05
C ASN A 24 11.16 12.94 -13.38
N PRO A 25 11.15 13.71 -14.49
CA PRO A 25 10.73 13.20 -15.79
C PRO A 25 11.48 11.96 -16.26
N GLY A 26 12.77 11.82 -15.94
CA GLY A 26 13.60 10.69 -16.35
C GLY A 26 13.18 9.32 -15.76
N ARG A 27 12.20 9.31 -14.86
CA ARG A 27 11.57 8.10 -14.30
C ARG A 27 10.06 8.22 -14.22
N ASP A 28 9.48 9.03 -15.12
CA ASP A 28 8.04 9.24 -15.26
C ASP A 28 7.36 9.65 -13.94
N TYR A 29 8.08 10.46 -13.14
CA TYR A 29 7.65 10.87 -11.80
C TYR A 29 7.26 9.73 -10.85
N THR A 30 7.72 8.50 -11.11
CA THR A 30 7.44 7.33 -10.28
C THR A 30 8.19 7.40 -8.95
N VAL A 31 7.52 7.01 -7.86
CA VAL A 31 8.08 6.93 -6.52
C VAL A 31 8.05 5.49 -6.02
N LYS A 32 9.15 5.07 -5.39
CA LYS A 32 9.27 3.80 -4.66
C LYS A 32 9.92 4.08 -3.31
N VAL A 33 9.37 3.49 -2.25
CA VAL A 33 9.83 3.66 -0.88
C VAL A 33 9.84 2.30 -0.20
N ASP A 34 11.00 1.91 0.33
CA ASP A 34 11.13 0.74 1.20
C ASP A 34 10.96 1.19 2.66
N ALA A 35 9.75 1.03 3.19
CA ALA A 35 9.43 1.33 4.59
C ALA A 35 9.96 0.21 5.50
N ALA A 36 11.25 0.26 5.83
CA ALA A 36 11.93 -0.73 6.65
C ALA A 36 11.69 -0.54 8.17
N GLY A 37 12.00 -1.57 8.96
CA GLY A 37 11.93 -1.52 10.43
C GLY A 37 10.52 -1.61 11.03
N LEU A 38 9.54 -2.04 10.22
CA LEU A 38 8.16 -2.24 10.66
C LEU A 38 7.99 -3.54 11.44
N GLN A 39 6.97 -3.57 12.31
CA GLN A 39 6.66 -4.77 13.09
C GLN A 39 6.09 -5.87 12.18
N PRO A 40 6.48 -7.15 12.38
CA PRO A 40 5.93 -8.27 11.61
C PRO A 40 4.41 -8.42 11.75
N GLY A 41 3.76 -9.01 10.73
CA GLY A 41 2.34 -9.38 10.78
C GLY A 41 1.36 -8.22 11.01
N THR A 42 1.79 -6.97 10.81
CA THR A 42 1.09 -5.76 11.25
C THR A 42 0.51 -5.01 10.06
N THR A 43 -0.74 -4.59 10.18
CA THR A 43 -1.39 -3.72 9.19
C THR A 43 -0.94 -2.27 9.38
N TYR A 44 -0.54 -1.64 8.28
CA TYR A 44 -0.15 -0.25 8.22
C TYR A 44 -0.95 0.50 7.16
N TYR A 45 -1.06 1.80 7.35
CA TYR A 45 -1.68 2.74 6.44
C TYR A 45 -0.62 3.75 5.98
N TYR A 46 -0.70 4.16 4.72
CA TYR A 46 0.28 5.08 4.16
C TYR A 46 -0.35 6.10 3.22
N GLN A 47 0.28 7.26 3.11
CA GLN A 47 -0.14 8.32 2.20
C GLN A 47 1.09 9.07 1.68
N PHE A 48 1.02 9.50 0.42
CA PHE A 48 2.00 10.36 -0.21
C PHE A 48 1.46 11.78 -0.36
N SER A 49 2.35 12.78 -0.35
CA SER A 49 2.00 14.16 -0.63
C SER A 49 3.07 14.84 -1.49
N ALA A 50 2.63 15.63 -2.45
CA ALA A 50 3.50 16.40 -3.34
C ALA A 50 2.75 17.61 -3.87
N GLU A 51 3.42 18.78 -3.91
CA GLU A 51 2.89 19.98 -4.59
C GLU A 51 1.48 20.39 -4.13
N GLY A 52 1.19 20.24 -2.83
CA GLY A 52 -0.12 20.58 -2.26
C GLY A 52 -1.21 19.53 -2.47
N ALA A 53 -0.94 18.44 -3.18
CA ALA A 53 -1.83 17.31 -3.35
C ALA A 53 -1.47 16.14 -2.42
N THR A 54 -2.49 15.39 -1.99
CA THR A 54 -2.36 14.17 -1.18
C THR A 54 -2.97 12.98 -1.89
N SER A 55 -2.31 11.82 -1.82
CA SER A 55 -2.86 10.58 -2.38
C SER A 55 -4.05 10.05 -1.54
N PRO A 56 -4.85 9.12 -2.08
CA PRO A 56 -5.65 8.24 -1.24
C PRO A 56 -4.79 7.53 -0.19
N VAL A 57 -5.41 7.13 0.92
CA VAL A 57 -4.74 6.32 1.95
C VAL A 57 -4.68 4.87 1.48
N GLY A 58 -3.47 4.34 1.36
CA GLY A 58 -3.23 2.93 1.09
C GLY A 58 -3.17 2.10 2.37
N ARG A 59 -3.40 0.79 2.26
CA ARG A 59 -3.25 -0.19 3.33
C ARG A 59 -2.27 -1.28 2.89
N THR A 60 -1.43 -1.73 3.80
CA THR A 60 -0.51 -2.85 3.60
C THR A 60 -0.40 -3.69 4.87
N LYS A 61 0.15 -4.90 4.77
CA LYS A 61 0.44 -5.76 5.91
C LYS A 61 1.83 -6.36 5.76
N THR A 62 2.64 -6.26 6.80
CA THR A 62 3.96 -6.89 6.83
C THR A 62 3.83 -8.41 6.99
N LEU A 63 4.81 -9.14 6.47
CA LEU A 63 4.85 -10.59 6.67
C LEU A 63 5.03 -10.93 8.17
N PRO A 64 4.33 -11.94 8.70
CA PRO A 64 4.60 -12.48 10.02
C PRO A 64 5.93 -13.27 10.03
N THR A 65 6.55 -13.42 11.21
CA THR A 65 7.85 -14.10 11.34
C THR A 65 7.74 -15.60 11.60
N THR A 66 6.87 -16.04 12.53
CA THR A 66 6.73 -17.45 12.93
C THR A 66 5.29 -17.78 13.33
N ASN A 67 4.97 -19.08 13.42
CA ASN A 67 3.69 -19.61 13.93
C ASN A 67 2.43 -19.08 13.21
N VAL A 68 2.47 -19.07 11.88
CA VAL A 68 1.36 -18.62 11.04
C VAL A 68 0.37 -19.77 10.82
N ALA A 69 -0.82 -19.66 11.40
CA ALA A 69 -1.86 -20.68 11.22
C ALA A 69 -2.48 -20.68 9.81
N SER A 70 -2.60 -19.51 9.19
CA SER A 70 -3.17 -19.35 7.85
C SER A 70 -2.73 -18.05 7.19
N LEU A 71 -2.67 -18.04 5.86
CA LEU A 71 -2.54 -16.84 5.03
C LEU A 71 -3.61 -16.84 3.94
N ARG A 72 -4.15 -15.66 3.62
CA ARG A 72 -5.15 -15.48 2.56
C ARG A 72 -4.64 -14.53 1.49
N PHE A 73 -4.57 -15.04 0.27
CA PHE A 73 -4.11 -14.30 -0.90
C PHE A 73 -5.24 -14.14 -1.91
N ALA A 74 -5.31 -12.97 -2.56
CA ALA A 74 -6.03 -12.82 -3.82
C ALA A 74 -5.05 -12.92 -4.99
N VAL A 75 -5.20 -13.95 -5.83
CA VAL A 75 -4.35 -14.16 -7.01
C VAL A 75 -5.17 -13.91 -8.26
N VAL A 76 -4.67 -13.03 -9.13
CA VAL A 76 -5.32 -12.64 -10.38
C VAL A 76 -4.29 -12.55 -11.50
N SER A 77 -4.71 -12.87 -12.73
CA SER A 77 -3.89 -12.77 -13.94
C SER A 77 -4.78 -12.39 -15.14
N CYS A 78 -4.19 -12.27 -16.33
CA CYS A 78 -4.91 -12.05 -17.60
C CYS A 78 -5.88 -10.85 -17.62
N SER A 79 -5.54 -9.76 -16.92
CA SER A 79 -6.40 -8.58 -16.75
C SER A 79 -6.38 -7.67 -17.99
N ASN A 80 -6.81 -8.19 -19.13
CA ASN A 80 -6.88 -7.47 -20.38
C ASN A 80 -8.10 -6.54 -20.40
N HIS A 81 -7.82 -5.23 -20.33
CA HIS A 81 -8.84 -4.18 -20.28
C HIS A 81 -9.83 -4.21 -21.46
N ALA A 82 -9.40 -4.63 -22.65
CA ALA A 82 -10.27 -4.67 -23.83
C ALA A 82 -11.39 -5.72 -23.73
N TYR A 83 -11.27 -6.68 -22.81
CA TYR A 83 -12.17 -7.84 -22.71
C TYR A 83 -13.21 -7.72 -21.58
N GLY A 84 -13.27 -6.58 -20.89
CA GLY A 84 -14.34 -6.29 -19.93
C GLY A 84 -13.90 -5.48 -18.72
N TYR A 85 -14.87 -5.16 -17.87
CA TYR A 85 -14.67 -4.38 -16.65
C TYR A 85 -14.01 -5.18 -15.53
N PHE A 86 -13.24 -4.50 -14.68
CA PHE A 86 -12.49 -5.09 -13.57
C PHE A 86 -13.32 -5.29 -12.29
N ASN A 87 -14.53 -5.84 -12.43
CA ASN A 87 -15.44 -6.11 -11.31
C ASN A 87 -14.81 -7.02 -10.23
N ALA A 88 -13.99 -7.99 -10.64
CA ALA A 88 -13.27 -8.87 -9.72
C ALA A 88 -12.35 -8.09 -8.77
N TYR A 89 -11.61 -7.10 -9.28
CA TYR A 89 -10.76 -6.23 -8.47
C TYR A 89 -11.58 -5.41 -7.47
N GLY A 90 -12.75 -4.91 -7.87
CA GLY A 90 -13.68 -4.23 -6.96
C GLY A 90 -14.14 -5.13 -5.82
N ARG A 91 -14.43 -6.41 -6.09
CA ARG A 91 -14.80 -7.39 -5.05
C ARG A 91 -13.63 -7.75 -4.15
N ILE A 92 -12.41 -7.84 -4.69
CA ILE A 92 -11.18 -8.06 -3.90
C ILE A 92 -10.95 -6.87 -2.96
N ALA A 93 -11.04 -5.64 -3.46
CA ALA A 93 -10.82 -4.43 -2.66
C ALA A 93 -11.82 -4.27 -1.50
N ALA A 94 -13.03 -4.82 -1.62
CA ALA A 94 -14.03 -4.83 -0.55
C ALA A 94 -13.70 -5.82 0.59
N ARG A 95 -12.68 -6.67 0.45
CA ARG A 95 -12.29 -7.64 1.48
C ARG A 95 -11.21 -7.07 2.41
N ALA A 96 -11.56 -6.98 3.69
CA ALA A 96 -10.62 -6.56 4.73
C ALA A 96 -9.80 -7.71 5.33
N ASP A 97 -10.09 -8.96 4.95
CA ASP A 97 -9.53 -10.17 5.56
C ASP A 97 -8.43 -10.86 4.73
N LEU A 98 -7.96 -10.20 3.67
CA LEU A 98 -6.84 -10.66 2.85
C LEU A 98 -5.51 -10.19 3.45
N ASP A 99 -4.51 -11.06 3.42
CA ASP A 99 -3.15 -10.75 3.85
C ASP A 99 -2.30 -10.16 2.71
N LEU A 100 -2.59 -10.54 1.45
CA LEU A 100 -1.96 -9.98 0.24
C LEU A 100 -2.86 -10.11 -1.01
#